data_AF-A0A925P593-F1
#
_entry.id   AF-A0A925P593-F1
#
_cell.length_a   1.000
_cell.length_b   1.000
_cell.length_c   1.000
_cell.angle_alpha   90.00
_cell.angle_beta   90.00
_cell.angle_gamma   90.00
#
_symmetry.space_group_name_H-M   'P 1'
#
loop_
_entity.id
_entity.type
_entity.pdbx_description
1 polymer ?
#
loop_
_entity_poly.entity_id
_entity_poly.type
_entity_poly.pdbx_seq_one_letter_code
_entity_poly.pdbx_strand_id
1 'polypeptide(L)' 'GIPLGRAGSPADVARAVAYFASEYDGFVTGATLDLNGGVYCA' A
#
# COMPACT_ATOMS: atom_id res chain seq x y z
N GLY A 1 14.57 -11.54 -4.34
CA GLY A 1 13.77 -11.11 -5.51
C GLY A 1 12.45 -10.57 -5.02
N ILE A 2 11.63 -9.93 -5.87
CA ILE A 2 10.30 -9.44 -5.48
C ILE A 2 9.32 -10.62 -5.54
N PRO A 3 8.66 -11.04 -4.44
CA PRO A 3 7.71 -12.15 -4.47
C PRO A 3 6.56 -11.96 -5.45
N LEU A 4 6.07 -10.72 -5.58
CA LEU A 4 5.04 -10.36 -6.56
C LEU A 4 5.53 -10.47 -8.03
N GLY A 5 6.84 -10.67 -8.26
CA GLY A 5 7.40 -10.90 -9.59
C GLY A 5 7.52 -9.64 -10.47
N ARG A 6 7.17 -8.45 -9.96
CA ARG A 6 7.31 -7.18 -10.67
C ARG A 6 7.71 -6.03 -9.76
N ALA A 7 8.32 -5.00 -10.34
CA ALA A 7 8.47 -3.73 -9.66
C ALA A 7 7.11 -3.06 -9.39
N GLY A 8 7.05 -2.27 -8.33
CA GLY A 8 5.93 -1.37 -8.06
C GLY A 8 5.84 -0.27 -9.11
N SER A 9 4.63 0.25 -9.31
CA SER A 9 4.35 1.42 -10.14
C SER A 9 3.82 2.57 -9.27
N PRO A 10 3.95 3.83 -9.71
CA PRO A 10 3.33 4.96 -9.00
C PRO A 10 1.82 4.78 -8.75
N ALA A 11 1.13 4.09 -9.66
CA ALA A 11 -0.30 3.80 -9.53
C ALA A 11 -0.62 2.84 -8.38
N ASP A 12 0.31 1.96 -7.98
CA ASP A 12 0.11 1.07 -6.82
C ASP A 12 0.04 1.89 -5.52
N VAL A 13 0.91 2.90 -5.37
CA VAL A 13 0.91 3.81 -4.22
C VAL A 13 -0.31 4.73 -4.25
N ALA A 14 -0.63 5.31 -5.40
CA ALA A 14 -1.77 6.22 -5.53
C ALA A 14 -3.10 5.57 -5.11
N ARG A 15 -3.31 4.29 -5.43
CA ARG A 15 -4.51 3.55 -5.00
C ARG A 15 -4.57 3.36 -3.48
N ALA A 16 -3.46 3.07 -2.83
CA ALA A 16 -3.42 2.94 -1.37
C ALA A 16 -3.66 4.28 -0.66
N VAL A 17 -3.15 5.38 -1.22
CA VAL A 17 -3.45 6.73 -0.72
C VAL A 17 -4.93 7.04 -0.90
N ALA A 18 -5.52 6.72 -2.04
CA ALA A 18 -6.96 6.91 -2.29
C ALA A 18 -7.83 6.09 -1.32
N TYR A 19 -7.39 4.87 -0.96
CA TYR A 19 -8.02 4.09 0.10
C TYR A 19 -7.96 4.82 1.44
N PHE A 20 -6.78 5.21 1.93
CA PHE A 20 -6.70 5.92 3.23
C PHE A 20 -7.45 7.27 3.25
N ALA A 21 -7.56 7.95 2.11
CA ALA A 21 -8.28 9.21 1.99
C ALA A 21 -9.79 9.03 1.72
N SER A 22 -10.27 7.78 1.60
CA SER A 22 -11.67 7.51 1.29
C SER A 22 -12.58 7.86 2.47
N GLU A 23 -13.81 8.26 2.16
CA GLU A 23 -14.82 8.62 3.17
C GLU A 23 -15.26 7.42 4.05
N TYR A 24 -14.95 6.19 3.63
CA TYR A 24 -15.40 4.97 4.29
C TYR A 24 -14.40 4.44 5.33
N ASP A 25 -13.17 4.96 5.34
CA ASP A 25 -12.07 4.45 6.16
C ASP A 25 -11.80 5.33 7.40
N GLY A 26 -12.80 6.09 7.85
CA GLY A 26 -12.67 7.09 8.94
C GLY A 26 -12.25 6.55 10.32
N PHE A 27 -12.18 5.23 10.50
CA PHE A 27 -11.66 4.59 11.72
C PHE A 27 -10.20 4.09 11.59
N VAL A 28 -9.62 4.18 10.39
CA VAL A 28 -8.23 3.79 10.11
C VAL A 28 -7.33 5.00 10.33
N THR A 29 -6.58 4.99 11.42
CA THR A 29 -5.64 6.07 11.77
C THR A 29 -4.40 5.50 12.46
N GLY A 30 -3.25 6.15 12.28
CA GLY A 30 -1.97 5.70 12.83
C GLY A 30 -1.41 4.41 12.21
N ALA A 31 -1.98 3.96 11.08
CA ALA A 31 -1.56 2.75 10.39
C ALA A 31 -0.53 3.06 9.29
N THR A 32 0.39 2.11 9.08
CA THR A 32 1.33 2.10 7.95
C THR A 32 1.01 0.90 7.07
N LEU A 33 0.92 1.12 5.75
CA LEU A 33 0.70 0.06 4.77
C LEU A 33 1.94 -0.09 3.87
N ASP A 34 2.57 -1.26 3.94
CA ASP A 34 3.74 -1.57 3.13
C ASP A 34 3.36 -2.02 1.72
N LEU A 35 3.78 -1.24 0.72
CA LEU A 35 3.56 -1.52 -0.70
C LEU A 35 4.86 -1.95 -1.36
N ASN A 36 5.42 -3.07 -0.90
CA ASN A 36 6.76 -3.52 -1.30
C ASN A 36 6.76 -4.80 -2.16
N GLY A 37 5.59 -5.30 -2.56
CA GLY A 37 5.47 -6.54 -3.35
C GLY A 37 5.94 -7.81 -2.62
N GLY A 38 6.01 -7.77 -1.28
CA GLY A 38 6.46 -8.86 -0.41
C GLY A 38 7.97 -8.89 -0.17
N VAL A 39 8.73 -7.90 -0.64
CA VAL A 39 10.20 -7.89 -0.51
C VAL A 39 10.67 -7.89 0.93
N TYR A 40 9.86 -7.32 1.82
CA TYR A 40 10.14 -7.23 3.25
C TYR A 40 8.84 -7.45 4.03
N CYS A 41 8.96 -8.10 5.20
CA CYS A 41 7.88 -8.24 6.16
C CYS A 41 8.46 -8.00 7.56
N ALA A 42 7.89 -7.04 8.28
CA ALA A 42 8.19 -6.73 9.68
C ALA A 42 7.01 -7.08 10.59
#